data_AF-A0A1G9P883-F1
#
_entry.id   AF-A0A1G9P883-F1
#
_cell.length_a   1.000
_cell.length_b   1.000
_cell.length_c   1.000
_cell.angle_alpha   90.00
_cell.angle_beta   90.00
_cell.angle_gamma   90.00
#
_symmetry.space_group_name_H-M   'P 1'
#
loop_
_entity.id
_entity.type
_entity.pdbx_description
1 polymer ?
#
loop_
_entity_poly.entity_id
_entity_poly.type
_entity_poly.pdbx_seq_one_letter_code
_entity_poly.pdbx_strand_id
1 'polypeptide(L)'
;MIDDAWVDGASLDDAWVDELEALPENRSTRVLMAETFTGPLRWVRRVFDFLTTTPGQIVTMMLVLTLALIAAGVSMSQTMAARQQSMDVLVNSTEPMSNAAHTLITSLSQADTIATGTFVQPGISTEYDLNRFMASVDTAVVAANQVLEGAVESGARDEDIRRLVQQIQRDLPVYAGLMERAKTNQRMGNPVSVAYMSSSSDIMRTRMLGNATQLFDLTRQQVADEMERLSRPQWVPLSGLVAALIFLALAQLWLWRVFRRRLNKGFLAATVMMVAAIGWAGGANYAVWRSGQLEFEKAAQPWEELTTARIMAQETRTDEIFALLRRQSVSATDSTFDTTYAQVSTALDAAEASETDTRVVESARQALDQWRGAHEELVGTLADGQFDHAVEVLTAPNPSPGVPSSARAYTQLDSALADLIGQSRQNMREFIGVSLDAMKAVAGAVLALTALSVVAIWLGIRRRLGEYL
;
A
#
# COMPACT_ATOMS: atom_id res chain seq x y z
N MET A 1 24.16 91.83 75.88
CA MET A 1 25.62 91.60 75.84
C MET A 1 25.85 90.18 76.32
N ILE A 2 26.38 89.23 75.58
CA ILE A 2 26.83 89.05 74.19
C ILE A 2 26.85 87.51 74.07
N ASP A 3 26.37 86.97 72.95
CA ASP A 3 26.61 85.57 72.56
C ASP A 3 28.11 85.32 72.41
N ASP A 4 28.51 84.06 72.60
CA ASP A 4 29.26 83.25 71.64
C ASP A 4 30.31 82.38 72.32
N ALA A 5 30.59 81.25 71.68
CA ALA A 5 31.80 80.42 71.70
C ALA A 5 31.67 78.96 72.18
N TRP A 6 31.55 78.01 71.25
CA TRP A 6 32.63 77.28 70.51
C TRP A 6 32.94 75.95 71.24
N VAL A 7 32.46 74.80 70.76
CA VAL A 7 33.01 73.87 69.72
C VAL A 7 33.98 72.82 70.30
N ASP A 8 33.93 71.65 69.65
CA ASP A 8 34.73 70.41 69.70
C ASP A 8 34.30 69.34 70.72
N GLY A 9 34.01 68.08 70.36
CA GLY A 9 34.30 67.33 69.14
C GLY A 9 35.48 66.38 69.33
N ALA A 10 35.20 65.11 69.68
CA ALA A 10 35.78 63.91 69.05
C ALA A 10 35.53 62.60 69.84
N SER A 11 35.47 61.50 69.07
CA SER A 11 35.42 60.06 69.37
C SER A 11 33.99 59.47 69.49
N LEU A 12 33.40 58.89 68.43
CA LEU A 12 33.73 57.63 67.73
C LEU A 12 33.82 56.44 68.69
N ASP A 13 32.68 55.83 68.99
CA ASP A 13 32.42 54.39 68.83
C ASP A 13 31.08 54.04 69.48
N ASP A 14 30.03 53.90 68.67
CA ASP A 14 28.83 53.09 69.00
C ASP A 14 27.99 52.69 67.77
N ALA A 15 28.45 53.03 66.56
CA ALA A 15 27.75 52.72 65.31
C ALA A 15 27.72 51.22 64.94
N TRP A 16 28.36 50.35 65.71
CA TRP A 16 28.41 48.90 65.47
C TRP A 16 27.50 48.10 66.41
N VAL A 17 26.91 48.74 67.43
CA VAL A 17 26.05 48.07 68.41
C VAL A 17 24.57 48.16 68.02
N ASP A 18 24.16 49.18 67.27
CA ASP A 18 22.78 49.31 66.75
C ASP A 18 22.47 48.40 65.54
N GLU A 19 23.48 47.82 64.88
CA GLU A 19 23.28 46.86 63.77
C GLU A 19 22.85 45.46 64.29
N LEU A 20 22.96 45.19 65.60
CA LEU A 20 22.63 43.88 66.20
C LEU A 20 21.22 43.81 66.83
N GLU A 21 20.47 44.92 66.84
CA GLU A 21 19.05 44.94 67.27
C GLU A 21 18.05 44.95 66.09
N ALA A 22 18.50 44.74 64.86
CA ALA A 22 17.63 44.41 63.73
C ALA A 22 17.13 42.95 63.84
N LEU A 23 16.28 42.68 64.82
CA LEU A 23 15.49 41.45 64.88
C LEU A 23 14.69 41.32 63.58
N PRO A 24 14.82 40.21 62.82
CA PRO A 24 14.08 40.02 61.59
C PRO A 24 12.60 39.97 61.96
N GLU A 25 11.85 40.98 61.50
CA GLU A 25 10.40 40.96 61.53
C GLU A 25 9.96 39.67 60.82
N ASN A 26 9.47 38.72 61.62
CA ASN A 26 9.12 37.38 61.21
C ASN A 26 7.92 37.46 60.27
N ARG A 27 8.18 37.81 59.00
CA ARG A 27 7.25 37.62 57.88
C ARG A 27 7.11 36.12 57.69
N SER A 28 6.16 35.60 58.46
CA SER A 28 5.62 34.26 58.38
C SER A 28 5.65 33.76 56.95
N THR A 29 6.32 32.62 56.75
CA THR A 29 6.37 31.87 55.49
C THR A 29 4.97 31.54 54.93
N ARG A 30 3.91 31.68 55.75
CA ARG A 30 2.51 31.61 55.32
C ARG A 30 2.06 32.81 54.49
N VAL A 31 2.64 33.99 54.67
CA VAL A 31 2.31 35.21 53.89
C VAL A 31 2.94 35.15 52.50
N LEU A 32 4.19 34.68 52.39
CA LEU A 32 4.86 34.42 51.11
C LEU A 32 4.20 33.28 50.32
N MET A 33 3.79 32.19 50.98
CA MET A 33 3.00 31.13 50.34
C MET A 33 1.63 31.63 49.87
N ALA A 34 0.98 32.52 50.64
CA ALA A 34 -0.30 33.10 50.26
C ALA A 34 -0.18 34.02 49.04
N GLU A 35 0.89 34.79 48.87
CA GLU A 35 1.05 35.68 47.70
C GLU A 35 1.42 34.92 46.42
N THR A 36 2.25 33.87 46.51
CA THR A 36 2.68 33.09 45.34
C THR A 36 1.57 32.17 44.80
N PHE A 37 0.69 31.64 45.67
CA PHE A 37 -0.44 30.79 45.25
C PHE A 37 -1.76 31.54 44.99
N THR A 38 -1.91 32.80 45.45
CA THR A 38 -3.15 33.57 45.17
C THR A 38 -3.13 34.34 43.87
N GLY A 39 -1.96 34.60 43.27
CA GLY A 39 -1.82 35.18 41.94
C GLY A 39 -2.61 34.43 40.84
N PRO A 40 -2.40 33.11 40.65
CA PRO A 40 -3.14 32.34 39.66
C PRO A 40 -4.63 32.19 40.01
N LEU A 41 -4.98 32.01 41.29
CA LEU A 41 -6.39 31.88 41.72
C LEU A 41 -7.22 33.16 41.51
N ARG A 42 -6.64 34.35 41.71
CA ARG A 42 -7.31 35.62 41.43
C ARG A 42 -7.45 35.88 39.93
N TRP A 43 -6.48 35.46 39.13
CA TRP A 43 -6.56 35.52 37.68
C TRP A 43 -7.65 34.59 37.15
N VAL A 44 -7.73 33.35 37.67
CA VAL A 44 -8.81 32.40 37.38
C VAL A 44 -10.17 32.97 37.75
N ARG A 45 -10.33 33.55 38.97
CA ARG A 45 -11.59 34.22 39.35
C ARG A 45 -11.95 35.40 38.44
N ARG A 46 -10.99 36.25 38.09
CA ARG A 46 -11.23 37.38 37.15
C ARG A 46 -11.62 36.90 35.76
N VAL A 47 -11.03 35.80 35.30
CA VAL A 47 -11.43 35.13 34.06
C VAL A 47 -12.86 34.61 34.20
N PHE A 48 -13.22 33.92 35.29
CA PHE A 48 -14.60 33.47 35.53
C PHE A 48 -15.63 34.60 35.66
N ASP A 49 -15.29 35.69 36.34
CA ASP A 49 -16.16 36.87 36.46
C ASP A 49 -16.33 37.54 35.08
N PHE A 50 -15.25 37.67 34.31
CA PHE A 50 -15.31 38.15 32.92
C PHE A 50 -16.14 37.22 32.04
N LEU A 51 -16.03 35.89 32.19
CA LEU A 51 -16.83 34.89 31.48
C LEU A 51 -18.34 35.00 31.75
N THR A 52 -18.75 35.55 32.89
CA THR A 52 -20.17 35.79 33.19
C THR A 52 -20.72 37.09 32.60
N THR A 53 -19.85 38.01 32.14
CA THR A 53 -20.28 39.25 31.46
C THR A 53 -20.70 38.98 30.01
N THR A 54 -21.67 39.75 29.50
CA THR A 54 -22.14 39.68 28.10
C THR A 54 -21.03 39.74 27.04
N PRO A 55 -20.02 40.64 27.13
CA PRO A 55 -18.88 40.62 26.21
C PRO A 55 -17.97 39.40 26.42
N GLY A 56 -17.75 38.95 27.67
CA GLY A 56 -16.93 37.76 27.94
C GLY A 56 -17.53 36.46 27.40
N GLN A 57 -18.85 36.28 27.50
CA GLN A 57 -19.57 35.13 26.92
C GLN A 57 -19.40 35.04 25.39
N ILE A 58 -19.36 36.17 24.69
CA ILE A 58 -19.13 36.22 23.23
C ILE A 58 -17.69 35.81 22.91
N VAL A 59 -16.72 36.31 23.68
CA VAL A 59 -15.30 35.98 23.48
C VAL A 59 -15.02 34.50 23.77
N THR A 60 -15.62 33.89 24.81
CA THR A 60 -15.43 32.46 25.04
C THR A 60 -16.09 31.60 24.01
N MET A 61 -17.33 31.91 23.62
CA MET A 61 -18.00 31.17 22.56
C MET A 61 -17.15 31.19 21.29
N MET A 62 -16.58 32.35 20.95
CA MET A 62 -15.69 32.50 19.81
C MET A 62 -14.42 31.66 19.94
N LEU A 63 -13.77 31.68 21.10
CA LEU A 63 -12.55 30.92 21.36
C LEU A 63 -12.81 29.41 21.26
N VAL A 64 -13.90 28.93 21.86
CA VAL A 64 -14.34 27.53 21.77
C VAL A 64 -14.64 27.14 20.31
N LEU A 65 -15.33 27.98 19.55
CA LEU A 65 -15.63 27.74 18.14
C LEU A 65 -14.37 27.68 17.28
N THR A 66 -13.43 28.60 17.49
CA THR A 66 -12.15 28.58 16.78
C THR A 66 -11.35 27.33 17.09
N LEU A 67 -11.30 26.93 18.36
CA LEU A 67 -10.58 25.73 18.78
C LEU A 67 -11.22 24.47 18.18
N ALA A 68 -12.55 24.39 18.15
CA ALA A 68 -13.28 23.28 17.55
C ALA A 68 -13.06 23.20 16.01
N LEU A 69 -13.09 24.33 15.31
CA LEU A 69 -12.85 24.38 13.86
C LEU A 69 -11.41 24.00 13.51
N ILE A 70 -10.44 24.50 14.27
CA ILE A 70 -9.02 24.14 14.09
C ILE A 70 -8.82 22.65 14.38
N ALA A 71 -9.37 22.13 15.49
CA ALA A 71 -9.27 20.71 15.83
C ALA A 71 -9.89 19.82 14.74
N ALA A 72 -11.07 20.19 14.21
CA ALA A 72 -11.71 19.46 13.12
C ALA A 72 -10.90 19.50 11.81
N GLY A 73 -10.41 20.69 11.42
CA GLY A 73 -9.58 20.84 10.22
C GLY A 73 -8.25 20.10 10.31
N VAL A 74 -7.57 20.18 11.46
CA VAL A 74 -6.30 19.47 11.71
C VAL A 74 -6.52 17.96 11.76
N SER A 75 -7.57 17.48 12.44
CA SER A 75 -7.90 16.05 12.48
C SER A 75 -8.19 15.49 11.08
N MET A 76 -8.98 16.20 10.27
CA MET A 76 -9.26 15.81 8.89
C MET A 76 -7.98 15.80 8.04
N SER A 77 -7.14 16.83 8.16
CA SER A 77 -5.87 16.92 7.43
C SER A 77 -4.92 15.78 7.78
N GLN A 78 -4.70 15.52 9.08
CA GLN A 78 -3.84 14.42 9.52
C GLN A 78 -4.34 13.07 9.02
N THR A 79 -5.65 12.87 9.04
CA THR A 79 -6.25 11.61 8.59
C THR A 79 -6.07 11.42 7.08
N MET A 80 -6.25 12.48 6.28
CA MET A 80 -6.00 12.42 4.84
C MET A 80 -4.51 12.22 4.54
N ALA A 81 -3.61 12.87 5.28
CA ALA A 81 -2.17 12.68 5.15
C ALA A 81 -1.74 11.24 5.49
N ALA A 82 -2.30 10.64 6.54
CA ALA A 82 -2.05 9.24 6.89
C ALA A 82 -2.55 8.26 5.82
N ARG A 83 -3.73 8.55 5.23
CA ARG A 83 -4.28 7.77 4.10
C ARG A 83 -3.43 7.91 2.83
N GLN A 84 -2.89 9.10 2.58
CA GLN A 84 -1.97 9.33 1.48
C GLN A 84 -0.67 8.55 1.66
N GLN A 85 -0.08 8.58 2.86
CA GLN A 85 1.16 7.85 3.15
C GLN A 85 0.99 6.33 3.02
N SER A 86 -0.11 5.77 3.50
CA SER A 86 -0.41 4.33 3.35
C SER A 86 -0.63 3.93 1.89
N MET A 87 -1.34 4.74 1.12
CA MET A 87 -1.50 4.52 -0.32
C MET A 87 -0.17 4.64 -1.09
N ASP A 88 0.71 5.55 -0.68
CA ASP A 88 2.04 5.71 -1.26
C ASP A 88 2.94 4.49 -1.00
N VAL A 89 2.91 3.94 0.23
CA VAL A 89 3.58 2.68 0.57
C VAL A 89 3.03 1.51 -0.25
N LEU A 90 1.71 1.41 -0.40
CA LEU A 90 1.06 0.37 -1.19
C LEU A 90 1.54 0.38 -2.66
N VAL A 91 1.60 1.56 -3.29
CA VAL A 91 1.97 1.71 -4.71
C VAL A 91 3.47 1.63 -4.96
N ASN A 92 4.28 2.22 -4.07
CA ASN A 92 5.72 2.34 -4.32
C ASN A 92 6.51 1.16 -3.76
N SER A 93 5.95 0.42 -2.81
CA SER A 93 6.66 -0.65 -2.12
C SER A 93 5.94 -2.00 -2.24
N THR A 94 4.67 -2.08 -1.82
CA THR A 94 3.98 -3.37 -1.72
C THR A 94 3.56 -3.95 -3.08
N GLU A 95 3.07 -3.13 -4.01
CA GLU A 95 2.75 -3.57 -5.38
C GLU A 95 4.00 -3.99 -6.18
N PRO A 96 5.10 -3.21 -6.19
CA PRO A 96 6.32 -3.62 -6.88
C PRO A 96 6.93 -4.87 -6.28
N MET A 97 6.90 -5.02 -4.96
CA MET A 97 7.35 -6.21 -4.25
C MET A 97 6.54 -7.45 -4.64
N SER A 98 5.20 -7.37 -4.68
CA SER A 98 4.38 -8.51 -5.09
C SER A 98 4.59 -8.88 -6.55
N ASN A 99 4.76 -7.87 -7.43
CA ASN A 99 5.14 -8.10 -8.81
C ASN A 99 6.53 -8.73 -8.94
N ALA A 100 7.50 -8.33 -8.13
CA ALA A 100 8.82 -8.92 -8.11
C ALA A 100 8.76 -10.39 -7.65
N ALA A 101 7.93 -10.73 -6.66
CA ALA A 101 7.70 -12.12 -6.26
C ALA A 101 7.10 -12.96 -7.40
N HIS A 102 6.13 -12.42 -8.14
CA HIS A 102 5.61 -13.08 -9.35
C HIS A 102 6.67 -13.20 -10.46
N THR A 103 7.46 -12.16 -10.69
CA THR A 103 8.57 -12.17 -11.67
C THR A 103 9.61 -13.24 -11.31
N LEU A 104 9.87 -13.43 -10.02
CA LEU A 104 10.74 -14.49 -9.51
C LEU A 104 10.19 -15.88 -9.86
N ILE A 105 8.92 -16.18 -9.54
CA ILE A 105 8.28 -17.47 -9.86
C ILE A 105 8.35 -17.75 -11.36
N THR A 106 7.90 -16.80 -12.17
CA THR A 106 7.81 -16.96 -13.63
C THR A 106 9.18 -17.14 -14.27
N SER A 107 10.20 -16.39 -13.81
CA SER A 107 11.56 -16.50 -14.34
C SER A 107 12.24 -17.82 -13.94
N LEU A 108 12.03 -18.29 -12.70
CA LEU A 108 12.52 -19.58 -12.24
C LEU A 108 11.88 -20.74 -13.01
N SER A 109 10.56 -20.69 -13.18
CA SER A 109 9.81 -21.70 -13.94
C SER A 109 10.23 -21.72 -15.41
N GLN A 110 10.42 -20.55 -16.02
CA GLN A 110 10.94 -20.43 -17.38
C GLN A 110 12.35 -21.01 -17.51
N ALA A 111 13.23 -20.76 -16.53
CA ALA A 111 14.58 -21.31 -16.52
C ALA A 111 14.58 -22.85 -16.52
N ASP A 112 13.74 -23.47 -15.69
CA ASP A 112 13.62 -24.93 -15.61
C ASP A 112 12.96 -25.54 -16.84
N THR A 113 11.94 -24.87 -17.39
CA THR A 113 11.28 -25.27 -18.64
C THR A 113 12.28 -25.30 -19.80
N ILE A 114 13.10 -24.26 -19.95
CA ILE A 114 14.12 -24.20 -21.01
C ILE A 114 15.19 -25.27 -20.79
N ALA A 115 15.71 -25.38 -19.57
CA ALA A 115 16.77 -26.33 -19.27
C ALA A 115 16.30 -27.77 -19.50
N THR A 116 15.11 -28.12 -19.02
CA THR A 116 14.52 -29.46 -19.16
C THR A 116 14.04 -29.74 -20.58
N GLY A 117 13.54 -28.73 -21.30
CA GLY A 117 13.17 -28.86 -22.71
C GLY A 117 14.33 -29.31 -23.62
N THR A 118 15.56 -28.86 -23.33
CA THR A 118 16.75 -29.32 -24.06
C THR A 118 17.13 -30.78 -23.81
N PHE A 119 16.51 -31.46 -22.83
CA PHE A 119 16.65 -32.91 -22.64
C PHE A 119 15.67 -33.73 -23.48
N VAL A 120 14.55 -33.12 -23.89
CA VAL A 120 13.54 -33.80 -24.73
C VAL A 120 14.03 -33.89 -26.18
N GLN A 121 14.69 -32.84 -26.68
CA GLN A 121 15.24 -32.84 -28.03
C GLN A 121 16.66 -33.41 -28.07
N PRO A 122 16.96 -34.36 -28.98
CA PRO A 122 18.32 -34.83 -29.19
C PRO A 122 19.20 -33.72 -29.74
N GLY A 123 20.26 -33.32 -29.04
CA GLY A 123 21.23 -32.35 -29.57
C GLY A 123 21.93 -31.48 -28.52
N ILE A 124 22.74 -30.55 -29.01
CA ILE A 124 23.35 -29.51 -28.18
C ILE A 124 22.34 -28.36 -28.05
N SER A 125 22.16 -27.83 -26.84
CA SER A 125 21.33 -26.64 -26.60
C SER A 125 21.71 -25.51 -27.57
N THR A 126 20.71 -24.87 -28.17
CA THR A 126 20.96 -23.75 -29.09
C THR A 126 21.50 -22.53 -28.32
N GLU A 127 22.21 -21.64 -29.00
CA GLU A 127 22.65 -20.36 -28.42
C GLU A 127 21.45 -19.54 -27.91
N TYR A 128 20.32 -19.64 -28.62
CA TYR A 128 19.06 -19.02 -28.22
C TYR A 128 18.56 -19.53 -26.87
N ASP A 129 18.50 -20.86 -26.67
CA ASP A 129 18.04 -21.46 -25.41
C ASP A 129 18.96 -21.11 -24.24
N LEU A 130 20.28 -21.13 -24.48
CA LEU A 130 21.28 -20.74 -23.47
C LEU A 130 21.12 -19.27 -23.04
N ASN A 131 20.99 -18.35 -23.99
CA ASN A 131 20.79 -16.93 -23.69
C ASN A 131 19.48 -16.70 -22.94
N ARG A 132 18.39 -17.38 -23.32
CA ARG A 132 17.10 -17.25 -22.65
C ARG A 132 17.13 -17.84 -21.24
N PHE A 133 17.79 -18.97 -21.04
CA PHE A 133 18.05 -19.54 -19.73
C PHE A 133 18.82 -18.56 -18.84
N MET A 134 19.95 -18.02 -19.31
CA MET A 134 20.75 -17.05 -18.55
C MET A 134 19.95 -15.80 -18.20
N ALA A 135 19.19 -15.25 -19.15
CA ALA A 135 18.33 -14.09 -18.93
C ALA A 135 17.24 -14.37 -17.88
N SER A 136 16.63 -15.56 -17.90
CA SER A 136 15.62 -15.95 -16.89
C SER A 136 16.23 -16.10 -15.50
N VAL A 137 17.44 -16.67 -15.39
CA VAL A 137 18.16 -16.77 -14.12
C VAL A 137 18.54 -15.39 -13.59
N ASP A 138 19.05 -14.51 -14.43
CA ASP A 138 19.40 -13.13 -14.06
C ASP A 138 18.16 -12.36 -13.58
N THR A 139 17.06 -12.44 -14.33
CA THR A 139 15.78 -11.82 -13.97
C THR A 139 15.26 -12.35 -12.63
N ALA A 140 15.38 -13.65 -12.37
CA ALA A 140 15.03 -14.24 -11.08
C ALA A 140 15.86 -13.65 -9.94
N VAL A 141 17.17 -13.51 -10.10
CA VAL A 141 18.06 -12.93 -9.08
C VAL A 141 17.70 -11.48 -8.79
N VAL A 142 17.49 -10.67 -9.84
CA VAL A 142 17.08 -9.27 -9.71
C VAL A 142 15.74 -9.15 -9.00
N ALA A 143 14.75 -9.95 -9.42
CA ALA A 143 13.43 -9.98 -8.81
C ALA A 143 13.49 -10.37 -7.32
N ALA A 144 14.29 -11.37 -6.95
CA ALA A 144 14.48 -11.75 -5.56
C ALA A 144 15.06 -10.60 -4.70
N ASN A 145 15.99 -9.82 -5.25
CA ASN A 145 16.55 -8.65 -4.55
C ASN A 145 15.53 -7.51 -4.42
N GLN A 146 14.71 -7.26 -5.45
CA GLN A 146 13.64 -6.27 -5.40
C GLN A 146 12.59 -6.61 -4.34
N VAL A 147 12.27 -7.90 -4.16
CA VAL A 147 11.38 -8.34 -3.07
C VAL A 147 11.99 -8.01 -1.70
N LEU A 148 13.30 -8.21 -1.53
CA LEU A 148 13.99 -7.90 -0.28
C LEU A 148 14.01 -6.39 0.01
N GLU A 149 14.21 -5.56 -1.01
CA GLU A 149 14.16 -4.09 -0.90
C GLU A 149 12.78 -3.61 -0.45
N GLY A 150 11.71 -4.08 -1.10
CA GLY A 150 10.33 -3.74 -0.70
C GLY A 150 9.93 -4.28 0.67
N ALA A 151 10.49 -5.41 1.11
CA ALA A 151 10.26 -5.95 2.46
C ALA A 151 10.86 -5.05 3.56
N VAL A 152 12.02 -4.44 3.30
CA VAL A 152 12.67 -3.51 4.23
C VAL A 152 11.87 -2.21 4.35
N GLU A 153 11.36 -1.70 3.23
CA GLU A 153 10.54 -0.48 3.21
C GLU A 153 9.18 -0.64 3.88
N SER A 154 8.52 -1.78 3.65
CA SER A 154 7.21 -2.09 4.26
C SER A 154 7.33 -2.51 5.73
N GLY A 155 8.47 -3.04 6.17
CA GLY A 155 8.78 -3.44 7.55
C GLY A 155 7.98 -4.63 8.09
N ALA A 156 6.88 -5.00 7.45
CA ALA A 156 6.06 -6.15 7.81
C ALA A 156 6.71 -7.45 7.30
N ARG A 157 6.81 -8.47 8.15
CA ARG A 157 7.28 -9.83 7.82
C ARG A 157 8.64 -9.90 7.08
N ASP A 158 9.50 -8.90 7.25
CA ASP A 158 10.84 -8.82 6.64
C ASP A 158 11.68 -10.08 6.93
N GLU A 159 11.60 -10.62 8.15
CA GLU A 159 12.39 -11.79 8.54
C GLU A 159 12.02 -13.07 7.78
N ASP A 160 10.73 -13.32 7.55
CA ASP A 160 10.27 -14.48 6.77
C ASP A 160 10.60 -14.32 5.29
N ILE A 161 10.35 -13.13 4.73
CA ILE A 161 10.68 -12.80 3.33
C ILE A 161 12.17 -12.96 3.08
N ARG A 162 13.01 -12.38 3.94
CA ARG A 162 14.47 -12.48 3.87
C ARG A 162 14.95 -13.93 3.92
N ARG A 163 14.35 -14.75 4.79
CA ARG A 163 14.67 -16.18 4.90
C ARG A 163 14.38 -16.93 3.60
N LEU A 164 13.20 -16.71 3.00
CA LEU A 164 12.79 -17.36 1.76
C LEU A 164 13.68 -16.94 0.58
N VAL A 165 13.93 -15.64 0.42
CA VAL A 165 14.84 -15.10 -0.62
C VAL A 165 16.24 -15.70 -0.48
N GLN A 166 16.79 -15.76 0.73
CA GLN A 166 18.10 -16.36 0.98
C GLN A 166 18.14 -17.85 0.64
N GLN A 167 17.08 -18.60 0.91
CA GLN A 167 17.02 -20.02 0.54
C GLN A 167 17.02 -20.18 -1.00
N ILE A 168 16.22 -19.39 -1.72
CA ILE A 168 16.18 -19.41 -3.19
C ILE A 168 17.56 -19.08 -3.78
N GLN A 169 18.22 -18.03 -3.27
CA GLN A 169 19.55 -17.62 -3.72
C GLN A 169 20.63 -18.67 -3.43
N ARG A 170 20.50 -19.44 -2.34
CA ARG A 170 21.41 -20.56 -2.01
C ARG A 170 21.18 -21.77 -2.92
N ASP A 171 19.97 -21.96 -3.40
CA ASP A 171 19.59 -23.12 -4.20
C ASP A 171 19.89 -22.97 -5.68
N LEU A 172 19.82 -21.74 -6.18
CA LEU A 172 20.14 -21.40 -7.57
C LEU A 172 21.51 -21.95 -8.06
N PRO A 173 22.64 -21.77 -7.34
CA PRO A 173 23.92 -22.34 -7.77
C PRO A 173 23.95 -23.88 -7.67
N VAL A 174 23.22 -24.48 -6.73
CA VAL A 174 23.11 -25.95 -6.61
C VAL A 174 22.33 -26.52 -7.81
N TYR A 175 21.21 -25.89 -8.14
CA TYR A 175 20.40 -26.18 -9.33
C TYR A 175 21.27 -26.11 -10.60
N ALA A 176 21.95 -24.98 -10.82
CA ALA A 176 22.80 -24.77 -11.99
C ALA A 176 23.93 -25.80 -12.07
N GLY A 177 24.59 -26.12 -10.95
CA GLY A 177 25.65 -27.12 -10.89
C GLY A 177 25.18 -28.54 -11.24
N LEU A 178 24.00 -28.95 -10.75
CA LEU A 178 23.41 -30.25 -11.12
C LEU A 178 22.95 -30.28 -12.58
N MET A 179 22.39 -29.19 -13.08
CA MET A 179 21.95 -29.08 -14.47
C MET A 179 23.13 -29.19 -15.45
N GLU A 180 24.24 -28.52 -15.18
CA GLU A 180 25.43 -28.61 -16.03
C GLU A 180 26.08 -30.00 -15.96
N ARG A 181 26.04 -30.68 -14.80
CA ARG A 181 26.43 -32.10 -14.71
C ARG A 181 25.52 -32.99 -15.54
N ALA A 182 24.22 -32.74 -15.51
CA ALA A 182 23.25 -33.48 -16.31
C ALA A 182 23.55 -33.33 -17.81
N LYS A 183 23.72 -32.09 -18.30
CA LYS A 183 24.03 -31.79 -19.70
C LYS A 183 25.36 -32.39 -20.15
N THR A 184 26.40 -32.30 -19.30
CA THR A 184 27.71 -32.89 -19.60
C THR A 184 27.60 -34.41 -19.78
N ASN A 185 26.86 -35.07 -18.89
CA ASN A 185 26.62 -36.52 -19.00
C ASN A 185 25.74 -36.87 -20.20
N GLN A 186 24.75 -36.05 -20.55
CA GLN A 186 23.90 -36.22 -21.72
C GLN A 186 24.75 -36.18 -23.01
N ARG A 187 25.67 -35.22 -23.13
CA ARG A 187 26.60 -35.11 -24.26
C ARG A 187 27.53 -36.31 -24.40
N MET A 188 27.86 -36.96 -23.29
CA MET A 188 28.66 -38.20 -23.27
C MET A 188 27.82 -39.47 -23.49
N GLY A 189 26.49 -39.36 -23.59
CA GLY A 189 25.60 -40.53 -23.70
C GLY A 189 25.41 -41.31 -22.39
N ASN A 190 25.77 -40.71 -21.24
CA ASN A 190 25.67 -41.38 -19.96
C ASN A 190 24.22 -41.36 -19.42
N PRO A 191 23.66 -42.51 -19.00
CA PRO A 191 22.26 -42.60 -18.55
C PRO A 191 21.98 -41.86 -17.23
N VAL A 192 23.03 -41.60 -16.43
CA VAL A 192 22.95 -40.82 -15.18
C VAL A 192 22.56 -39.35 -15.41
N SER A 193 22.61 -38.85 -16.65
CA SER A 193 22.16 -37.50 -17.01
C SER A 193 20.72 -37.22 -16.60
N VAL A 194 19.80 -38.16 -16.82
CA VAL A 194 18.38 -38.05 -16.44
C VAL A 194 18.21 -37.95 -14.92
N ALA A 195 19.04 -38.68 -14.15
CA ALA A 195 19.00 -38.63 -12.69
C ALA A 195 19.46 -37.27 -12.15
N TYR A 196 20.54 -36.70 -12.70
CA TYR A 196 20.98 -35.34 -12.33
C TYR A 196 19.98 -34.26 -12.74
N MET A 197 19.40 -34.36 -13.94
CA MET A 197 18.36 -33.45 -14.41
C MET A 197 17.14 -33.51 -13.49
N SER A 198 16.63 -34.71 -13.21
CA SER A 198 15.46 -34.87 -12.32
C SER A 198 15.75 -34.36 -10.91
N SER A 199 16.98 -34.53 -10.38
CA SER A 199 17.36 -33.98 -9.08
C SER A 199 17.49 -32.45 -9.10
N SER A 200 17.95 -31.88 -10.22
CA SER A 200 18.04 -30.44 -10.41
C SER A 200 16.64 -29.80 -10.44
N SER A 201 15.75 -30.32 -11.28
CA SER A 201 14.36 -29.83 -11.35
C SER A 201 13.58 -30.10 -10.05
N ASP A 202 13.91 -31.15 -9.29
CA ASP A 202 13.34 -31.34 -7.95
C ASP A 202 13.70 -30.18 -7.00
N ILE A 203 14.95 -29.71 -7.01
CA ILE A 203 15.35 -28.51 -6.26
C ILE A 203 14.59 -27.28 -6.73
N MET A 204 14.48 -27.07 -8.05
CA MET A 204 13.72 -25.94 -8.58
C MET A 204 12.26 -25.98 -8.10
N ARG A 205 11.58 -27.11 -8.30
CA ARG A 205 10.13 -27.21 -8.07
C ARG A 205 9.77 -27.23 -6.59
N THR A 206 10.41 -28.09 -5.82
CA THR A 206 10.02 -28.30 -4.42
C THR A 206 10.53 -27.22 -3.49
N ARG A 207 11.72 -26.67 -3.77
CA ARG A 207 12.37 -25.69 -2.89
C ARG A 207 12.26 -24.28 -3.42
N MET A 208 12.73 -24.03 -4.64
CA MET A 208 12.82 -22.65 -5.14
C MET A 208 11.43 -22.09 -5.48
N LEU A 209 10.65 -22.78 -6.31
CA LEU A 209 9.28 -22.40 -6.66
C LEU A 209 8.34 -22.50 -5.46
N GLY A 210 8.50 -23.52 -4.61
CA GLY A 210 7.76 -23.62 -3.33
C GLY A 210 8.00 -22.40 -2.44
N ASN A 211 9.25 -22.01 -2.22
CA ASN A 211 9.60 -20.81 -1.45
C ASN A 211 9.14 -19.52 -2.12
N ALA A 212 9.23 -19.44 -3.46
CA ALA A 212 8.80 -18.27 -4.22
C ALA A 212 7.27 -18.11 -4.17
N THR A 213 6.52 -19.21 -4.16
CA THR A 213 5.05 -19.22 -3.99
C THR A 213 4.68 -18.77 -2.57
N GLN A 214 5.34 -19.31 -1.54
CA GLN A 214 5.14 -18.85 -0.17
C GLN A 214 5.48 -17.36 -0.02
N LEU A 215 6.54 -16.90 -0.69
CA LEU A 215 6.92 -15.50 -0.73
C LEU A 215 5.82 -14.65 -1.39
N PHE A 216 5.30 -15.09 -2.53
CA PHE A 216 4.18 -14.43 -3.20
C PHE A 216 2.95 -14.33 -2.30
N ASP A 217 2.56 -15.42 -1.62
CA ASP A 217 1.43 -15.42 -0.68
C ASP A 217 1.63 -14.44 0.49
N LEU A 218 2.85 -14.33 1.02
CA LEU A 218 3.17 -13.35 2.07
C LEU A 218 3.01 -11.92 1.55
N THR A 219 3.52 -11.62 0.35
CA THR A 219 3.38 -10.28 -0.25
C THR A 219 1.91 -9.96 -0.55
N ARG A 220 1.14 -10.94 -1.02
CA ARG A 220 -0.30 -10.83 -1.28
C ARG A 220 -1.08 -10.50 -0.01
N GLN A 221 -0.80 -11.20 1.08
CA GLN A 221 -1.43 -10.92 2.37
C GLN A 221 -1.09 -9.51 2.89
N GLN A 222 0.13 -9.02 2.65
CA GLN A 222 0.48 -7.64 3.01
C GLN A 222 -0.29 -6.60 2.19
N VAL A 223 -0.44 -6.82 0.87
CA VAL A 223 -1.30 -5.97 0.02
C VAL A 223 -2.73 -5.97 0.57
N ALA A 224 -3.28 -7.15 0.88
CA ALA A 224 -4.63 -7.29 1.41
C ALA A 224 -4.80 -6.59 2.78
N ASP A 225 -3.87 -6.80 3.71
CA ASP A 225 -3.88 -6.18 5.05
C ASP A 225 -3.83 -4.65 4.97
N GLU A 226 -2.98 -4.10 4.10
CA GLU A 226 -2.86 -2.65 3.91
C GLU A 226 -4.08 -2.06 3.18
N MET A 227 -4.65 -2.81 2.24
CA MET A 227 -5.89 -2.44 1.55
C MET A 227 -7.11 -2.46 2.48
N GLU A 228 -7.20 -3.44 3.40
CA GLU A 228 -8.26 -3.49 4.41
C GLU A 228 -8.17 -2.25 5.32
N ARG A 229 -6.97 -1.87 5.75
CA ARG A 229 -6.74 -0.66 6.57
C ARG A 229 -7.19 0.60 5.85
N LEU A 230 -6.88 0.72 4.55
CA LEU A 230 -7.31 1.83 3.70
C LEU A 230 -8.84 1.87 3.51
N SER A 231 -9.51 0.71 3.50
CA SER A 231 -10.95 0.60 3.21
C SER A 231 -11.86 0.86 4.42
N ARG A 232 -11.31 0.90 5.65
CA ARG A 232 -12.11 1.13 6.87
C ARG A 232 -12.75 2.54 6.88
N PRO A 233 -14.07 2.67 7.12
CA PRO A 233 -14.74 3.96 7.15
C PRO A 233 -14.23 4.85 8.30
N GLN A 234 -13.82 6.07 7.98
CA GLN A 234 -13.25 7.01 8.94
C GLN A 234 -14.36 7.79 9.65
N TRP A 235 -14.99 7.16 10.64
CA TRP A 235 -16.03 7.80 11.46
C TRP A 235 -15.50 8.96 12.30
N VAL A 236 -14.22 8.91 12.72
CA VAL A 236 -13.62 9.90 13.63
C VAL A 236 -13.51 11.31 13.01
N PRO A 237 -12.89 11.53 11.83
CA PRO A 237 -12.83 12.87 11.22
C PRO A 237 -14.20 13.41 10.80
N LEU A 238 -15.07 12.54 10.27
CA LEU A 238 -16.42 12.94 9.87
C LEU A 238 -17.22 13.43 11.07
N SER A 239 -17.08 12.77 12.23
CA SER A 239 -17.72 13.19 13.48
C SER A 239 -17.22 14.56 13.95
N GLY A 240 -15.93 14.88 13.76
CA GLY A 240 -15.36 16.18 14.10
C GLY A 240 -15.92 17.33 13.25
N LEU A 241 -16.06 17.11 11.94
CA LEU A 241 -16.69 18.08 11.03
C LEU A 241 -18.17 18.30 11.34
N VAL A 242 -18.91 17.22 11.61
CA VAL A 242 -20.33 17.28 12.01
C VAL A 242 -20.47 18.01 13.34
N ALA A 243 -19.62 17.72 14.32
CA ALA A 243 -19.62 18.40 15.61
C ALA A 243 -19.34 19.90 15.46
N ALA A 244 -18.40 20.30 14.61
CA ALA A 244 -18.12 21.71 14.33
C ALA A 244 -19.32 22.43 13.70
N LEU A 245 -20.06 21.76 12.81
CA LEU A 245 -21.32 22.26 12.24
C LEU A 245 -22.39 22.46 13.31
N ILE A 246 -22.54 21.48 14.23
CA ILE A 246 -23.49 21.56 15.35
C ILE A 246 -23.14 22.73 16.27
N PHE A 247 -21.86 22.92 16.60
CA PHE A 247 -21.42 24.07 17.40
C PHE A 247 -21.69 25.41 16.72
N LEU A 248 -21.49 25.51 15.39
CA LEU A 248 -21.85 26.69 14.60
C LEU A 248 -23.37 26.98 14.67
N ALA A 249 -24.20 25.95 14.50
CA ALA A 249 -25.66 26.09 14.56
C ALA A 249 -26.14 26.49 15.96
N LEU A 250 -25.59 25.89 17.02
CA LEU A 250 -25.89 26.24 18.40
C LEU A 250 -25.50 27.70 18.71
N ALA A 251 -24.32 28.14 18.26
CA ALA A 251 -23.88 29.53 18.43
C ALA A 251 -24.81 30.53 17.72
N GLN A 252 -25.27 30.20 16.51
CA GLN A 252 -26.26 31.01 15.79
C GLN A 252 -27.62 31.06 16.50
N LEU A 253 -28.12 29.92 17.00
CA LEU A 253 -29.37 29.85 17.77
C LEU A 253 -29.31 30.64 19.07
N TRP A 254 -28.18 30.57 19.77
CA TRP A 254 -27.94 31.32 21.00
C TRP A 254 -27.90 32.83 20.73
N LEU A 255 -27.15 33.27 19.73
CA LEU A 255 -27.12 34.67 19.29
C LEU A 255 -28.51 35.18 18.88
N TRP A 256 -29.31 34.35 18.21
CA TRP A 256 -30.67 34.70 17.83
C TRP A 256 -31.61 34.84 19.04
N ARG A 257 -31.55 33.90 20.00
CA ARG A 257 -32.35 33.97 21.24
C ARG A 257 -31.98 35.18 22.12
N VAL A 258 -30.70 35.49 22.26
CA VAL A 258 -30.22 36.56 23.14
C VAL A 258 -30.46 37.94 22.53
N PHE A 259 -30.20 38.13 21.23
CA PHE A 259 -30.21 39.46 20.61
C PHE A 259 -31.46 39.78 19.76
N ARG A 260 -32.40 38.84 19.56
CA ARG A 260 -33.66 38.99 18.78
C ARG A 260 -33.51 39.76 17.44
N ARG A 261 -32.37 39.65 16.76
CA ARG A 261 -32.08 40.41 15.52
C ARG A 261 -31.41 39.55 14.44
N ARG A 262 -31.49 40.04 13.18
CA ARG A 262 -31.11 39.37 11.93
C ARG A 262 -29.70 38.74 11.97
N LEU A 263 -29.58 37.60 11.29
CA LEU A 263 -28.37 36.75 11.16
C LEU A 263 -27.10 37.56 10.89
N ASN A 264 -26.01 37.26 11.62
CA ASN A 264 -24.71 37.88 11.41
C ASN A 264 -24.07 37.37 10.11
N LYS A 265 -23.71 38.27 9.20
CA LYS A 265 -23.16 37.94 7.87
C LYS A 265 -21.88 37.10 7.95
N GLY A 266 -21.03 37.33 8.96
CA GLY A 266 -19.78 36.56 9.14
C GLY A 266 -20.03 35.11 9.55
N PHE A 267 -21.00 34.87 10.44
CA PHE A 267 -21.41 33.50 10.79
C PHE A 267 -22.09 32.79 9.63
N LEU A 268 -22.92 33.50 8.84
CA LEU A 268 -23.53 32.93 7.65
C LEU A 268 -22.46 32.49 6.63
N ALA A 269 -21.46 33.34 6.37
CA ALA A 269 -20.35 33.02 5.48
C ALA A 269 -19.55 31.81 5.98
N ALA A 270 -19.23 31.74 7.27
CA ALA A 270 -18.56 30.58 7.87
C ALA A 270 -19.40 29.29 7.77
N THR A 271 -20.72 29.39 7.88
CA THR A 271 -21.62 28.23 7.73
C THR A 271 -21.64 27.73 6.30
N VAL A 272 -21.72 28.64 5.32
CA VAL A 272 -21.65 28.29 3.88
C VAL A 272 -20.31 27.64 3.54
N MET A 273 -19.20 28.17 4.06
CA MET A 273 -17.87 27.58 3.86
C MET A 273 -17.75 26.20 4.48
N MET A 274 -18.31 25.96 5.67
CA MET A 274 -18.31 24.61 6.25
C MET A 274 -19.22 23.63 5.53
N VAL A 275 -20.39 24.07 5.07
CA VAL A 275 -21.26 23.23 4.24
C VAL A 275 -20.58 22.89 2.92
N ALA A 276 -19.88 23.85 2.30
CA ALA A 276 -19.07 23.60 1.11
C ALA A 276 -17.93 22.61 1.38
N ALA A 277 -17.22 22.76 2.51
CA ALA A 277 -16.14 21.83 2.90
C ALA A 277 -16.66 20.41 3.15
N ILE A 278 -17.83 20.28 3.80
CA ILE A 278 -18.47 18.99 4.08
C ILE A 278 -19.05 18.39 2.79
N GLY A 279 -19.63 19.20 1.91
CA GLY A 279 -20.09 18.75 0.60
C GLY A 279 -18.93 18.30 -0.28
N TRP A 280 -17.79 19.00 -0.24
CA TRP A 280 -16.58 18.63 -0.97
C TRP A 280 -15.94 17.35 -0.43
N ALA A 281 -15.74 17.27 0.89
CA ALA A 281 -15.20 16.07 1.54
C ALA A 281 -16.15 14.88 1.42
N GLY A 282 -17.46 15.11 1.59
CA GLY A 282 -18.51 14.11 1.45
C GLY A 282 -18.65 13.64 0.00
N GLY A 283 -18.55 14.54 -0.98
CA GLY A 283 -18.54 14.21 -2.40
C GLY A 283 -17.31 13.39 -2.81
N ALA A 284 -16.13 13.73 -2.29
CA ALA A 284 -14.92 12.95 -2.50
C ALA A 284 -14.99 11.57 -1.83
N ASN A 285 -15.48 11.50 -0.59
CA ASN A 285 -15.73 10.22 0.09
C ASN A 285 -16.80 9.41 -0.63
N TYR A 286 -17.83 10.04 -1.18
CA TYR A 286 -18.88 9.38 -1.95
C TYR A 286 -18.38 8.89 -3.30
N ALA A 287 -17.51 9.64 -3.98
CA ALA A 287 -16.84 9.19 -5.20
C ALA A 287 -15.97 7.96 -4.89
N VAL A 288 -15.18 8.01 -3.82
CA VAL A 288 -14.36 6.89 -3.32
C VAL A 288 -15.23 5.72 -2.83
N TRP A 289 -16.43 5.96 -2.31
CA TRP A 289 -17.35 4.90 -1.85
C TRP A 289 -18.10 4.25 -3.01
N ARG A 290 -18.52 5.05 -4.00
CA ARG A 290 -19.15 4.59 -5.25
C ARG A 290 -18.19 3.76 -6.08
N SER A 291 -16.92 4.15 -6.18
CA SER A 291 -15.89 3.27 -6.72
C SER A 291 -15.54 2.15 -5.72
N GLY A 292 -15.48 2.49 -4.43
CA GLY A 292 -15.08 1.68 -3.26
C GLY A 292 -15.81 0.38 -3.01
N GLN A 293 -17.14 0.36 -3.14
CA GLN A 293 -17.96 -0.79 -2.74
C GLN A 293 -18.50 -1.61 -3.91
N LEU A 294 -18.24 -1.22 -5.17
CA LEU A 294 -18.71 -1.94 -6.35
C LEU A 294 -17.64 -2.15 -7.45
N GLU A 295 -16.51 -1.44 -7.41
CA GLU A 295 -15.50 -1.46 -8.49
C GLU A 295 -14.06 -1.77 -8.04
N PHE A 296 -13.64 -1.51 -6.79
CA PHE A 296 -12.24 -1.82 -6.39
C PHE A 296 -11.96 -3.32 -6.19
N GLU A 297 -12.94 -4.09 -5.72
CA GLU A 297 -12.85 -5.56 -5.73
C GLU A 297 -12.56 -6.05 -7.17
N LYS A 298 -13.11 -5.36 -8.19
CA LYS A 298 -12.93 -5.68 -9.62
C LYS A 298 -11.66 -5.09 -10.26
N ALA A 299 -11.00 -4.11 -9.63
CA ALA A 299 -9.78 -3.52 -10.15
C ALA A 299 -8.53 -4.34 -9.78
N ALA A 300 -8.52 -4.96 -8.58
CA ALA A 300 -7.41 -5.79 -8.10
C ALA A 300 -7.56 -7.29 -8.43
N GLN A 301 -8.81 -7.79 -8.52
CA GLN A 301 -9.09 -9.19 -8.88
C GLN A 301 -8.44 -9.66 -10.19
N PRO A 302 -8.51 -8.90 -11.31
CA PRO A 302 -8.00 -9.39 -12.59
C PRO A 302 -6.50 -9.63 -12.53
N TRP A 303 -5.74 -8.73 -11.91
CA TRP A 303 -4.28 -8.90 -11.77
C TRP A 303 -3.94 -10.18 -11.01
N GLU A 304 -4.60 -10.39 -9.88
CA GLU A 304 -4.35 -11.54 -9.00
C GLU A 304 -4.77 -12.86 -9.65
N GLU A 305 -5.95 -12.89 -10.26
CA GLU A 305 -6.46 -14.05 -10.98
C GLU A 305 -5.59 -14.39 -12.19
N LEU A 306 -5.18 -13.39 -12.99
CA LEU A 306 -4.28 -13.58 -14.14
C LEU A 306 -2.90 -14.07 -13.71
N THR A 307 -2.33 -13.51 -12.64
CA THR A 307 -1.05 -13.97 -12.09
C THR A 307 -1.15 -15.41 -11.61
N THR A 308 -2.18 -15.75 -10.85
CA THR A 308 -2.41 -17.13 -10.37
C THR A 308 -2.60 -18.10 -11.54
N ALA A 309 -3.40 -17.72 -12.52
CA ALA A 309 -3.63 -18.49 -13.74
C ALA A 309 -2.35 -18.71 -14.54
N ARG A 310 -1.50 -17.69 -14.68
CA ARG A 310 -0.21 -17.79 -15.37
C ARG A 310 0.75 -18.75 -14.65
N ILE A 311 0.81 -18.70 -13.32
CA ILE A 311 1.62 -19.65 -12.53
C ILE A 311 1.12 -21.08 -12.75
N MET A 312 -0.19 -21.33 -12.66
CA MET A 312 -0.73 -22.67 -12.89
C MET A 312 -0.51 -23.17 -14.33
N ALA A 313 -0.61 -22.28 -15.33
CA ALA A 313 -0.29 -22.60 -16.71
C ALA A 313 1.17 -23.03 -16.87
N GLN A 314 2.10 -22.34 -16.19
CA GLN A 314 3.52 -22.67 -16.17
C GLN A 314 3.82 -24.01 -15.50
N GLU A 315 3.17 -24.30 -14.37
CA GLU A 315 3.29 -25.60 -13.69
C GLU A 315 2.79 -26.74 -14.57
N THR A 316 1.62 -26.55 -15.18
CA THR A 316 1.01 -27.52 -16.10
C THR A 316 1.89 -27.78 -17.31
N ARG A 317 2.47 -26.72 -17.91
CA ARG A 317 3.43 -26.84 -19.01
C ARG A 317 4.65 -27.67 -18.63
N THR A 318 5.16 -27.46 -17.43
CA THR A 318 6.29 -28.23 -16.90
C THR A 318 5.90 -29.70 -16.73
N ASP A 319 4.68 -29.98 -16.26
CA ASP A 319 4.18 -31.35 -16.11
C ASP A 319 3.99 -32.08 -17.44
N GLU A 320 3.56 -31.41 -18.51
CA GLU A 320 3.55 -31.99 -19.86
C GLU A 320 4.94 -32.46 -20.31
N ILE A 321 5.99 -31.67 -20.01
CA ILE A 321 7.38 -32.00 -20.34
C ILE A 321 7.86 -33.22 -19.53
N PHE A 322 7.52 -33.29 -18.24
CA PHE A 322 7.86 -34.44 -17.41
C PHE A 322 7.10 -35.71 -17.78
N ALA A 323 5.83 -35.59 -18.19
CA ALA A 323 5.04 -36.71 -18.66
C ALA A 323 5.74 -37.40 -19.85
N LEU A 324 6.26 -36.60 -20.78
CA LEU A 324 7.03 -37.08 -21.93
C LEU A 324 8.37 -37.70 -21.50
N LEU A 325 9.15 -37.02 -20.64
CA LEU A 325 10.48 -37.49 -20.21
C LEU A 325 10.43 -38.79 -19.42
N ARG A 326 9.45 -38.93 -18.53
CA ARG A 326 9.29 -40.10 -17.66
C ARG A 326 8.42 -41.19 -18.28
N ARG A 327 7.82 -40.94 -19.45
CA ARG A 327 6.80 -41.79 -20.06
C ARG A 327 5.70 -42.14 -19.05
N GLN A 328 5.29 -41.14 -18.28
CA GLN A 328 4.35 -41.27 -17.16
C GLN A 328 2.91 -41.45 -17.64
N SER A 329 2.06 -41.98 -16.75
CA SER A 329 0.65 -42.27 -17.07
C SER A 329 -0.15 -41.01 -17.34
N VAL A 330 -0.87 -41.05 -18.46
CA VAL A 330 -1.69 -39.99 -19.07
C VAL A 330 -2.77 -39.42 -18.13
N SER A 331 -3.37 -40.23 -17.26
CA SER A 331 -4.56 -39.83 -16.46
C SER A 331 -4.30 -38.76 -15.39
N ALA A 332 -3.09 -38.63 -14.85
CA ALA A 332 -2.77 -37.60 -13.86
C ALA A 332 -2.51 -36.23 -14.51
N THR A 333 -2.10 -36.22 -15.78
CA THR A 333 -1.83 -35.02 -16.55
C THR A 333 -3.13 -34.35 -16.99
N ASP A 334 -4.13 -35.15 -17.42
CA ASP A 334 -5.45 -34.66 -17.84
C ASP A 334 -6.18 -33.84 -16.75
N SER A 335 -6.29 -34.38 -15.53
CA SER A 335 -7.02 -33.72 -14.44
C SER A 335 -6.41 -32.38 -14.03
N THR A 336 -5.08 -32.30 -14.09
CA THR A 336 -4.33 -31.07 -13.79
C THR A 336 -4.55 -30.05 -14.88
N PHE A 337 -4.55 -30.48 -16.16
CA PHE A 337 -4.80 -29.59 -17.28
C PHE A 337 -6.21 -28.99 -17.28
N ASP A 338 -7.25 -29.80 -17.04
CA ASP A 338 -8.63 -29.29 -16.97
C ASP A 338 -8.81 -28.23 -15.88
N THR A 339 -8.16 -28.42 -14.73
CA THR A 339 -8.16 -27.45 -13.63
C THR A 339 -7.49 -26.14 -14.06
N THR A 340 -6.34 -26.23 -14.71
CA THR A 340 -5.62 -25.07 -15.25
C THR A 340 -6.43 -24.35 -16.33
N TYR A 341 -7.05 -25.08 -17.25
CA TYR A 341 -7.91 -24.50 -18.30
C TYR A 341 -9.06 -23.69 -17.68
N ALA A 342 -9.75 -24.26 -16.68
CA ALA A 342 -10.83 -23.58 -15.99
C ALA A 342 -10.36 -22.31 -15.25
N GLN A 343 -9.21 -22.38 -14.56
CA GLN A 343 -8.66 -21.23 -13.84
C GLN A 343 -8.23 -20.12 -14.79
N VAL A 344 -7.55 -20.44 -15.90
CA VAL A 344 -7.14 -19.46 -16.91
C VAL A 344 -8.37 -18.86 -17.58
N SER A 345 -9.40 -19.65 -17.92
CA SER A 345 -10.66 -19.11 -18.47
C SER A 345 -11.32 -18.13 -17.51
N THR A 346 -11.40 -18.47 -16.22
CA THR A 346 -11.98 -17.59 -15.19
C THR A 346 -11.22 -16.26 -15.09
N ALA A 347 -9.89 -16.32 -15.08
CA ALA A 347 -9.06 -15.11 -15.05
C ALA A 347 -9.22 -14.24 -16.31
N LEU A 348 -9.42 -14.85 -17.48
CA LEU A 348 -9.71 -14.12 -18.72
C LEU A 348 -11.11 -13.48 -18.71
N ASP A 349 -12.11 -14.16 -18.14
CA ASP A 349 -13.45 -13.59 -17.93
C ASP A 349 -13.40 -12.35 -17.01
N ALA A 350 -12.60 -12.41 -15.94
CA ALA A 350 -12.37 -11.27 -15.05
C ALA A 350 -11.63 -10.12 -15.73
N ALA A 351 -10.63 -10.42 -16.57
CA ALA A 351 -9.89 -9.41 -17.33
C ALA A 351 -10.80 -8.68 -18.35
N GLU A 352 -11.68 -9.40 -19.02
CA GLU A 352 -12.65 -8.83 -19.96
C GLU A 352 -13.62 -7.85 -19.28
N ALA A 353 -14.00 -8.13 -18.04
CA ALA A 353 -14.89 -7.27 -17.27
C ALA A 353 -14.25 -5.95 -16.80
N SER A 354 -12.91 -5.82 -16.85
CA SER A 354 -12.15 -4.73 -16.21
C SER A 354 -11.47 -3.76 -17.19
N GLU A 355 -12.17 -3.36 -18.26
CA GLU A 355 -11.70 -2.38 -19.28
C GLU A 355 -10.32 -2.71 -19.90
N THR A 356 -9.94 -3.98 -19.92
CA THR A 356 -8.69 -4.44 -20.57
C THR A 356 -8.91 -4.59 -22.07
N ASP A 357 -7.84 -4.54 -22.89
CA ASP A 357 -7.97 -4.71 -24.35
C ASP A 357 -8.59 -6.06 -24.71
N THR A 358 -9.85 -6.03 -25.16
CA THR A 358 -10.63 -7.21 -25.56
C THR A 358 -9.92 -8.05 -26.62
N ARG A 359 -9.08 -7.43 -27.47
CA ARG A 359 -8.32 -8.17 -28.48
C ARG A 359 -7.26 -9.08 -27.87
N VAL A 360 -6.63 -8.65 -26.78
CA VAL A 360 -5.62 -9.45 -26.08
C VAL A 360 -6.29 -10.59 -25.34
N VAL A 361 -7.45 -10.35 -24.72
CA VAL A 361 -8.27 -11.40 -24.09
C VAL A 361 -8.68 -12.45 -25.12
N GLU A 362 -9.19 -12.04 -26.29
CA GLU A 362 -9.58 -12.96 -27.36
C GLU A 362 -8.39 -13.78 -27.87
N SER A 363 -7.24 -13.13 -28.07
CA SER A 363 -6.00 -13.84 -28.44
C SER A 363 -5.57 -14.84 -27.37
N ALA A 364 -5.75 -14.53 -26.08
CA ALA A 364 -5.43 -15.44 -24.98
C ALA A 364 -6.39 -16.64 -24.95
N ARG A 365 -7.70 -16.42 -25.13
CA ARG A 365 -8.70 -17.52 -25.24
C ARG A 365 -8.37 -18.44 -26.41
N GLN A 366 -8.09 -17.87 -27.58
CA GLN A 366 -7.74 -18.64 -28.75
C GLN A 366 -6.45 -19.47 -28.55
N ALA A 367 -5.45 -18.91 -27.86
CA ALA A 367 -4.23 -19.62 -27.53
C ALA A 367 -4.46 -20.74 -26.50
N LEU A 368 -5.32 -20.50 -25.49
CA LEU A 368 -5.72 -21.49 -24.50
C LEU A 368 -6.44 -22.68 -25.14
N ASP A 369 -7.37 -22.44 -26.07
CA ASP A 369 -8.08 -23.49 -26.81
C ASP A 369 -7.15 -24.28 -27.72
N GLN A 370 -6.21 -23.61 -28.39
CA GLN A 370 -5.17 -24.29 -29.17
C GLN A 370 -4.27 -25.16 -28.28
N TRP A 371 -3.94 -24.68 -27.07
CA TRP A 371 -3.13 -25.45 -26.13
C TRP A 371 -3.89 -26.68 -25.63
N ARG A 372 -5.20 -26.56 -25.36
CA ARG A 372 -6.07 -27.71 -25.03
C ARG A 372 -6.09 -28.75 -26.13
N GLY A 373 -6.30 -28.36 -27.38
CA GLY A 373 -6.28 -29.30 -28.50
C GLY A 373 -4.91 -30.00 -28.66
N ALA A 374 -3.82 -29.28 -28.44
CA ALA A 374 -2.47 -29.86 -28.46
C ALA A 374 -2.21 -30.79 -27.27
N HIS A 375 -2.80 -30.49 -26.11
CA HIS A 375 -2.73 -31.33 -24.91
C HIS A 375 -3.46 -32.67 -25.13
N GLU A 376 -4.67 -32.63 -25.66
CA GLU A 376 -5.45 -33.84 -25.98
C GLU A 376 -4.71 -34.75 -26.97
N GLU A 377 -4.07 -34.17 -27.99
CA GLU A 377 -3.22 -34.90 -28.93
C GLU A 377 -1.98 -35.50 -28.25
N LEU A 378 -1.31 -34.74 -27.38
CA LEU A 378 -0.15 -35.21 -26.61
C LEU A 378 -0.52 -36.42 -25.73
N VAL A 379 -1.64 -36.31 -25.03
CA VAL A 379 -2.21 -37.35 -24.15
C VAL A 379 -2.54 -38.60 -24.95
N GLY A 380 -3.23 -38.47 -26.07
CA GLY A 380 -3.57 -39.60 -26.95
C GLY A 380 -2.33 -40.29 -27.51
N THR A 381 -1.35 -39.53 -27.97
CA THR A 381 -0.12 -40.08 -28.58
C THR A 381 0.81 -40.72 -27.57
N LEU A 382 0.85 -40.23 -26.33
CA LEU A 382 1.50 -40.91 -25.22
C LEU A 382 0.79 -42.22 -24.84
N ALA A 383 -0.54 -42.26 -24.84
CA ALA A 383 -1.31 -43.48 -24.57
C ALA A 383 -1.06 -44.55 -25.64
N ASP A 384 -0.96 -44.15 -26.90
CA ASP A 384 -0.71 -45.02 -28.04
C ASP A 384 0.77 -45.40 -28.23
N GLY A 385 1.68 -44.83 -27.42
CA GLY A 385 3.12 -45.09 -27.48
C GLY A 385 3.85 -44.44 -28.65
N GLN A 386 3.23 -43.44 -29.29
CA GLN A 386 3.77 -42.68 -30.43
C GLN A 386 4.70 -41.55 -29.96
N PHE A 387 5.84 -41.91 -29.36
CA PHE A 387 6.73 -40.95 -28.70
C PHE A 387 7.31 -39.87 -29.63
N ASP A 388 7.65 -40.21 -30.87
CA ASP A 388 8.22 -39.23 -31.81
C ASP A 388 7.19 -38.13 -32.15
N HIS A 389 5.92 -38.51 -32.30
CA HIS A 389 4.82 -37.56 -32.52
C HIS A 389 4.51 -36.75 -31.26
N ALA A 390 4.53 -37.37 -30.08
CA ALA A 390 4.38 -36.66 -28.81
C ALA A 390 5.48 -35.60 -28.59
N VAL A 391 6.73 -35.92 -28.97
CA VAL A 391 7.85 -34.96 -28.97
C VAL A 391 7.59 -33.81 -29.94
N GLU A 392 7.09 -34.10 -31.15
CA GLU A 392 6.76 -33.09 -32.15
C GLU A 392 5.65 -32.14 -31.67
N VAL A 393 4.52 -32.68 -31.19
CA VAL A 393 3.39 -31.91 -30.63
C VAL A 393 3.84 -31.01 -29.48
N LEU A 394 4.65 -31.55 -28.56
CA LEU A 394 5.06 -30.84 -27.36
C LEU A 394 6.08 -29.74 -27.65
N THR A 395 7.09 -30.01 -28.48
CA THR A 395 8.30 -29.19 -28.55
C THR A 395 8.44 -28.38 -29.84
N ALA A 396 7.83 -28.78 -30.95
CA ALA A 396 8.03 -28.12 -32.23
C ALA A 396 7.17 -26.84 -32.30
N PRO A 397 7.76 -25.63 -32.44
CA PRO A 397 7.00 -24.39 -32.62
C PRO A 397 6.28 -24.34 -33.97
N ASN A 398 6.86 -25.01 -34.97
CA ASN A 398 6.32 -25.16 -36.32
C ASN A 398 6.37 -26.65 -36.69
N PRO A 399 5.41 -27.46 -36.22
CA PRO A 399 5.36 -28.89 -36.51
C PRO A 399 4.89 -29.13 -37.95
N SER A 400 4.89 -30.41 -38.35
CA SER A 400 4.38 -30.85 -39.64
C SER A 400 2.92 -30.40 -39.88
N PRO A 401 2.50 -30.14 -41.14
CA PRO A 401 1.15 -29.71 -41.45
C PRO A 401 0.09 -30.66 -40.85
N GLY A 402 -0.84 -30.10 -40.08
CA GLY A 402 -1.91 -30.86 -39.42
C GLY A 402 -1.59 -31.31 -37.98
N VAL A 403 -0.35 -31.16 -37.52
CA VAL A 403 0.04 -31.45 -36.13
C VAL A 403 -0.15 -30.19 -35.27
N PRO A 404 -0.88 -30.27 -34.14
CA PRO A 404 -1.01 -29.14 -33.23
C PRO A 404 0.32 -28.86 -32.50
N SER A 405 0.62 -27.59 -32.22
CA SER A 405 1.83 -27.17 -31.51
C SER A 405 1.50 -26.67 -30.12
N SER A 406 1.76 -27.50 -29.11
CA SER A 406 1.61 -27.12 -27.71
C SER A 406 2.61 -26.00 -27.34
N ALA A 407 3.86 -26.09 -27.81
CA ALA A 407 4.89 -25.07 -27.59
C ALA A 407 4.45 -23.66 -28.08
N ARG A 408 3.89 -23.56 -29.29
CA ARG A 408 3.45 -22.29 -29.86
C ARG A 408 2.22 -21.74 -29.13
N ALA A 409 1.21 -22.59 -28.90
CA ALA A 409 -0.01 -22.19 -28.23
C ALA A 409 0.26 -21.69 -26.81
N TYR A 410 1.04 -22.43 -26.03
CA TYR A 410 1.47 -22.03 -24.68
C TYR A 410 2.27 -20.72 -24.70
N THR A 411 3.23 -20.55 -25.63
CA THR A 411 4.02 -19.31 -25.71
C THR A 411 3.15 -18.09 -26.01
N GLN A 412 2.16 -18.24 -26.88
CA GLN A 412 1.21 -17.18 -27.19
C GLN A 412 0.31 -16.86 -25.99
N LEU A 413 -0.15 -17.89 -25.26
CA LEU A 413 -0.92 -17.73 -24.03
C LEU A 413 -0.10 -17.01 -22.94
N ASP A 414 1.13 -17.44 -22.65
CA ASP A 414 2.00 -16.82 -21.63
C ASP A 414 2.29 -15.35 -21.96
N SER A 415 2.51 -15.03 -23.25
CA SER A 415 2.69 -13.64 -23.70
C SER A 415 1.42 -12.81 -23.50
N ALA A 416 0.26 -13.34 -23.88
CA ALA A 416 -1.00 -12.62 -23.72
C ALA A 416 -1.35 -12.41 -22.23
N LEU A 417 -1.15 -13.42 -21.38
CA LEU A 417 -1.31 -13.29 -19.93
C LEU A 417 -0.34 -12.26 -19.35
N ALA A 418 0.93 -12.24 -19.78
CA ALA A 418 1.89 -11.23 -19.36
C ALA A 418 1.44 -9.81 -19.74
N ASP A 419 0.91 -9.62 -20.94
CA ASP A 419 0.41 -8.33 -21.43
C ASP A 419 -0.84 -7.88 -20.64
N LEU A 420 -1.78 -8.79 -20.38
CA LEU A 420 -2.98 -8.51 -19.57
C LEU A 420 -2.62 -8.13 -18.13
N ILE A 421 -1.69 -8.85 -17.51
CA ILE A 421 -1.14 -8.52 -16.19
C ILE A 421 -0.51 -7.12 -16.22
N GLY A 422 0.27 -6.80 -17.26
CA GLY A 422 0.88 -5.49 -17.45
C GLY A 422 -0.14 -4.35 -17.58
N GLN A 423 -1.21 -4.55 -18.36
CA GLN A 423 -2.30 -3.58 -18.53
C GLN A 423 -3.08 -3.37 -17.24
N SER A 424 -3.48 -4.45 -16.57
CA SER A 424 -4.20 -4.38 -15.28
C SER A 424 -3.42 -3.57 -14.24
N ARG A 425 -2.08 -3.73 -14.18
CA ARG A 425 -1.21 -2.93 -13.32
C ARG A 425 -1.15 -1.45 -13.69
N GLN A 426 -1.10 -1.13 -14.98
CA GLN A 426 -1.12 0.27 -15.43
C GLN A 426 -2.43 0.95 -15.06
N ASN A 427 -3.55 0.28 -15.30
CA ASN A 427 -4.88 0.76 -14.93
C ASN A 427 -5.00 0.98 -13.41
N MET A 428 -4.49 0.05 -12.60
CA MET A 428 -4.43 0.19 -11.14
C MET A 428 -3.62 1.42 -10.72
N ARG A 429 -2.42 1.62 -11.28
CA ARG A 429 -1.56 2.76 -10.95
C ARG A 429 -2.18 4.09 -11.36
N GLU A 430 -2.80 4.16 -12.54
CA GLU A 430 -3.51 5.36 -12.99
C GLU A 430 -4.69 5.69 -12.07
N PHE A 431 -5.49 4.67 -11.73
CA PHE A 431 -6.62 4.82 -10.82
C PHE A 431 -6.17 5.33 -9.43
N ILE A 432 -5.09 4.78 -8.88
CA ILE A 432 -4.56 5.22 -7.58
C ILE A 432 -3.97 6.63 -7.68
N GLY A 433 -3.26 6.96 -8.77
CA GLY A 433 -2.72 8.30 -9.01
C GLY A 433 -3.81 9.38 -9.02
N VAL A 434 -4.87 9.15 -9.80
CA VAL A 434 -6.05 10.04 -9.86
C VAL A 434 -6.70 10.17 -8.47
N SER A 435 -6.80 9.06 -7.73
CA SER A 435 -7.35 9.04 -6.38
C SER A 435 -6.50 9.84 -5.39
N LEU A 436 -5.17 9.74 -5.45
CA LEU A 436 -4.24 10.48 -4.59
C LEU A 436 -4.29 11.99 -4.85
N ASP A 437 -4.35 12.39 -6.12
CA ASP A 437 -4.42 13.81 -6.48
C ASP A 437 -5.78 14.41 -6.09
N ALA A 438 -6.87 13.65 -6.24
CA ALA A 438 -8.17 14.05 -5.73
C ALA A 438 -8.16 14.22 -4.20
N MET A 439 -7.54 13.28 -3.45
CA MET A 439 -7.44 13.39 -1.98
C MET A 439 -6.60 14.59 -1.53
N LYS A 440 -5.48 14.89 -2.21
CA LYS A 440 -4.67 16.10 -1.94
C LYS A 440 -5.48 17.38 -2.16
N ALA A 441 -6.23 17.43 -3.26
CA ALA A 441 -7.09 18.57 -3.57
C ALA A 441 -8.17 18.77 -2.49
N VAL A 442 -8.75 17.69 -1.97
CA VAL A 442 -9.74 17.72 -0.88
C VAL A 442 -9.12 18.21 0.43
N ALA A 443 -7.96 17.69 0.82
CA ALA A 443 -7.27 18.10 2.05
C ALA A 443 -6.92 19.60 2.02
N GLY A 444 -6.36 20.08 0.91
CA GLY A 444 -6.05 21.50 0.71
C GLY A 444 -7.28 22.39 0.73
N ALA A 445 -8.36 21.99 0.05
CA ALA A 445 -9.61 22.74 0.02
C ALA A 445 -10.27 22.84 1.41
N VAL A 446 -10.32 21.74 2.18
CA VAL A 446 -10.90 21.73 3.53
C VAL A 446 -10.10 22.60 4.48
N LEU A 447 -8.76 22.54 4.43
CA LEU A 447 -7.90 23.43 5.24
C LEU A 447 -8.11 24.91 4.90
N ALA A 448 -8.18 25.25 3.61
CA ALA A 448 -8.43 26.62 3.18
C ALA A 448 -9.81 27.12 3.64
N LEU A 449 -10.85 26.30 3.48
CA LEU A 449 -12.22 26.65 3.87
C LEU A 449 -12.39 26.79 5.38
N THR A 450 -11.76 25.91 6.17
CA THR A 450 -11.77 26.01 7.64
C THR A 450 -11.04 27.26 8.13
N ALA A 451 -9.86 27.58 7.57
CA ALA A 451 -9.13 28.79 7.89
C ALA A 451 -9.92 30.07 7.54
N LEU A 452 -10.53 30.12 6.35
CA LEU A 452 -11.39 31.23 5.93
C LEU A 452 -12.62 31.36 6.82
N SER A 453 -13.19 30.25 7.28
CA SER A 453 -14.33 30.24 8.22
C SER A 453 -13.97 30.91 9.55
N VAL A 454 -12.78 30.62 10.09
CA VAL A 454 -12.28 31.27 11.32
C VAL A 454 -12.13 32.78 11.12
N VAL A 455 -11.55 33.21 10.00
CA VAL A 455 -11.39 34.63 9.67
C VAL A 455 -12.75 35.34 9.52
N ALA A 456 -13.73 34.68 8.88
CA ALA A 456 -15.08 35.21 8.72
C ALA A 456 -15.82 35.42 10.05
N ILE A 457 -15.64 34.51 11.02
CA ILE A 457 -16.17 34.64 12.39
C ILE A 457 -15.56 35.87 13.07
N TRP A 458 -14.24 36.05 12.98
CA TRP A 458 -13.53 37.21 13.55
C TRP A 458 -13.95 38.55 12.96
N LEU A 459 -14.01 38.65 11.63
CA LEU A 459 -14.48 39.86 10.95
C LEU A 459 -15.94 40.18 11.26
N GLY A 460 -16.79 39.17 11.38
CA GLY A 460 -18.22 39.33 11.70
C GLY A 460 -18.50 39.82 13.12
N ILE A 461 -17.62 39.51 14.07
CA ILE A 461 -17.78 39.91 15.48
C ILE A 461 -17.12 41.26 15.76
N ARG A 462 -16.03 41.63 15.07
CA ARG A 462 -15.30 42.90 15.29
C ARG A 462 -16.21 44.14 15.26
N ARG A 463 -17.19 44.16 14.35
CA ARG A 463 -18.19 45.24 14.25
C ARG A 463 -19.08 45.38 15.50
N ARG A 464 -19.30 44.29 16.25
CA ARG A 464 -20.09 44.28 17.49
C ARG A 464 -19.26 44.54 18.73
N LEU A 465 -18.03 44.05 18.80
CA LEU A 465 -17.14 44.35 19.93
C LEU A 465 -16.90 45.86 20.08
N GLY A 466 -16.85 46.60 18.98
CA GLY A 466 -16.76 48.07 19.00
C GLY A 466 -18.06 48.81 19.35
N GLU A 467 -19.19 48.12 19.56
CA GLU A 467 -20.43 48.75 20.06
C GLU A 467 -20.56 48.63 21.61
N TYR A 468 -19.76 47.77 22.25
CA TYR A 468 -19.82 47.49 23.70
C TYR A 468 -18.54 47.82 24.46
N LEU A 469 -17.44 48.12 23.74
CA LEU A 469 -16.23 48.77 24.25
C LEU A 469 -16.34 50.26 23.99
#